data_AF-A0A1R1YP18-F1
#
_entry.id   AF-A0A1R1YP18-F1
#
_cell.length_a   1.000
_cell.length_b   1.000
_cell.length_c   1.000
_cell.angle_alpha   90.00
_cell.angle_beta   90.00
_cell.angle_gamma   90.00
#
_symmetry.space_group_name_H-M   'P 1'
#
loop_
_entity.id
_entity.type
_entity.pdbx_description
1 polymer ?
#
loop_
_entity_poly.entity_id
_entity_poly.type
_entity_poly.pdbx_seq_one_letter_code
_entity_poly.pdbx_strand_id
1 'polypeptide(L)'
;MFREMENTAELSEKNLTAKLFWLIAALGFLIASEIHRINESKTVIAQGILNLAILAPKEKRKGRPIIHSCQISIHIDQTLCPVYTDGVYKQRIAQTPCPTPHLKNCSIIVNRLLRWDN
;
A
#
# COMPACT_ATOMS: atom_id res chain seq x y z
N MET A 1 18.10 8.69 5.58
CA MET A 1 16.91 8.17 4.86
C MET A 1 16.86 6.64 4.85
N PHE A 2 17.99 5.94 4.67
CA PHE A 2 18.09 4.46 4.75
C PHE A 2 18.66 3.91 6.08
N ARG A 3 19.02 4.78 7.03
CA ARG A 3 19.94 4.41 8.11
C ARG A 3 19.37 3.44 9.14
N GLU A 4 18.06 3.28 9.20
CA GLU A 4 17.39 2.42 10.17
C GLU A 4 16.23 1.73 9.46
N MET A 5 16.55 0.79 8.55
CA MET A 5 15.63 -0.34 8.37
C MET A 5 15.76 -1.21 9.62
N GLU A 6 15.35 -0.65 10.76
CA GLU A 6 15.32 -1.35 12.03
C GLU A 6 14.14 -2.31 12.04
N ASN A 7 14.01 -3.00 13.17
CA ASN A 7 12.90 -3.88 13.45
C ASN A 7 11.57 -3.17 13.17
N THR A 8 10.82 -3.66 12.18
CA THR A 8 9.56 -3.05 11.73
C THR A 8 8.55 -2.92 12.88
N ALA A 9 8.59 -3.81 13.87
CA ALA A 9 7.68 -3.78 15.01
C ALA A 9 7.89 -2.54 15.92
N GLU A 10 9.12 -2.01 15.99
CA GLU A 10 9.52 -0.96 16.93
C GLU A 10 9.46 0.45 16.33
N LEU A 11 9.24 0.56 15.02
CA LEU A 11 9.19 1.85 14.33
C LEU A 11 8.04 2.73 14.82
N SER A 12 8.26 4.04 14.88
CA SER A 12 7.17 5.01 15.03
C SER A 12 6.18 4.92 13.86
N GLU A 13 4.93 5.36 14.04
CA GLU A 13 3.90 5.26 12.99
C GLU A 13 4.29 6.00 11.70
N LYS A 14 4.93 7.16 11.84
CA LYS A 14 5.48 7.93 10.71
C LYS A 14 6.58 7.15 9.97
N ASN A 15 7.51 6.54 10.69
CA ASN A 15 8.59 5.76 10.08
C ASN A 15 8.06 4.46 9.48
N LEU A 16 7.07 3.83 10.11
CA LEU A 16 6.42 2.62 9.60
C LEU A 16 5.65 2.92 8.29
N THR A 17 4.93 4.05 8.24
CA THR A 17 4.26 4.55 7.03
C THR A 17 5.25 4.81 5.90
N ALA A 18 6.36 5.51 6.21
CA ALA A 18 7.41 5.80 5.23
C ALA A 18 8.11 4.52 4.73
N LYS A 19 8.37 3.56 5.63
CA LYS A 19 8.97 2.26 5.29
C LYS A 19 8.06 1.45 4.37
N LEU A 20 6.77 1.34 4.71
CA LEU A 20 5.80 0.64 3.87
C LEU A 20 5.69 1.31 2.50
N PHE A 21 5.54 2.64 2.45
CA PHE A 21 5.50 3.42 1.20
C PHE A 21 6.72 3.12 0.32
N TRP A 22 7.92 3.15 0.90
CA TRP A 22 9.13 2.92 0.15
C TRP A 22 9.23 1.48 -0.36
N LEU A 23 8.92 0.48 0.47
CA LEU A 23 8.96 -0.94 0.08
C LEU A 23 7.98 -1.23 -1.06
N ILE A 24 6.74 -0.76 -0.98
CA ILE A 24 5.76 -0.99 -2.05
C ILE A 24 6.09 -0.20 -3.32
N ALA A 25 6.66 1.00 -3.20
CA ALA A 25 7.10 1.79 -4.36
C ALA A 25 8.27 1.10 -5.07
N ALA A 26 9.29 0.68 -4.32
CA ALA A 26 10.51 0.10 -4.85
C ALA A 26 10.27 -1.30 -5.43
N LEU A 27 9.53 -2.16 -4.70
CA LEU A 27 9.32 -3.55 -5.10
C LEU A 27 8.16 -3.70 -6.10
N GLY A 28 7.14 -2.85 -5.99
CA GLY A 28 5.98 -2.85 -6.87
C GLY A 28 6.13 -1.98 -8.12
N PHE A 29 7.24 -1.23 -8.24
CA PHE A 29 7.47 -0.21 -9.27
C PHE A 29 6.33 0.80 -9.38
N LEU A 30 5.69 1.11 -8.24
CA LEU A 30 4.50 1.96 -8.20
C LEU A 30 4.88 3.43 -8.04
N ILE A 31 4.21 4.30 -8.81
CA ILE A 31 4.33 5.74 -8.60
C ILE A 31 3.45 6.19 -7.43
N ALA A 32 3.78 7.32 -6.81
CA ALA A 32 3.03 7.87 -5.67
C ALA A 32 1.51 7.94 -5.92
N SER A 33 1.09 8.33 -7.13
CA SER A 33 -0.35 8.45 -7.45
C SER A 33 -1.08 7.11 -7.51
N GLU A 34 -0.38 6.00 -7.76
CA GLU A 34 -0.94 4.65 -7.71
C GLU A 34 -0.99 4.14 -6.28
N ILE A 35 0.04 4.42 -5.49
CA ILE A 35 0.08 4.08 -4.07
C ILE A 35 -1.09 4.73 -3.32
N HIS A 36 -1.39 6.00 -3.59
CA HIS A 36 -2.57 6.68 -3.04
C HIS A 36 -3.92 6.05 -3.45
N ARG A 37 -3.93 5.20 -4.47
CA ARG A 37 -5.12 4.52 -5.01
C ARG A 37 -5.19 3.05 -4.61
N ILE A 38 -4.23 2.55 -3.84
CA ILE A 38 -4.30 1.21 -3.28
C ILE A 38 -5.50 1.17 -2.33
N ASN A 39 -6.41 0.26 -2.63
CA ASN A 39 -7.57 -0.02 -1.82
C ASN A 39 -7.24 -1.17 -0.86
N GLU A 40 -7.24 -0.85 0.43
CA GLU A 40 -6.94 -1.79 1.50
C GLU A 40 -7.91 -2.96 1.50
N SER A 41 -9.23 -2.74 1.34
CA SER A 41 -10.22 -3.80 1.51
C SER A 41 -10.21 -4.83 0.37
N LYS A 42 -9.49 -4.51 -0.72
CA LYS A 42 -9.21 -5.41 -1.83
C LYS A 42 -7.76 -5.89 -1.86
N THR A 43 -6.93 -5.41 -0.93
CA THR A 43 -5.53 -5.83 -0.79
C THR A 43 -5.46 -7.08 0.07
N VAL A 44 -4.95 -8.17 -0.50
CA VAL A 44 -4.95 -9.49 0.16
C VAL A 44 -3.54 -10.07 0.21
N ILE A 45 -3.20 -10.70 1.34
CA ILE A 45 -2.01 -11.54 1.46
C ILE A 45 -2.43 -12.98 1.26
N ALA A 46 -1.88 -13.65 0.25
CA ALA A 46 -2.14 -15.05 -0.04
C ALA A 46 -0.83 -15.76 -0.39
N GLN A 47 -0.55 -16.89 0.27
CA GLN A 47 0.63 -17.72 -0.02
C GLN A 47 1.96 -16.93 0.00
N GLY A 48 2.09 -15.95 0.90
CA GLY A 48 3.29 -15.11 0.97
C GLY A 48 3.38 -14.05 -0.13
N ILE A 49 2.32 -13.78 -0.86
CA ILE A 49 2.25 -12.71 -1.87
C ILE A 49 1.26 -11.64 -1.39
N LEU A 50 1.73 -10.39 -1.30
CA LEU A 50 0.92 -9.21 -1.10
C LEU A 50 0.35 -8.75 -2.44
N ASN A 51 -0.97 -8.86 -2.60
CA ASN A 51 -1.69 -8.45 -3.80
C ASN A 51 -2.31 -7.07 -3.54
N LEU A 52 -1.68 -6.01 -4.02
CA LEU A 52 -2.14 -4.63 -3.92
C LEU A 52 -3.17 -4.34 -5.00
N ALA A 53 -4.36 -3.89 -4.61
CA ALA A 53 -5.44 -3.54 -5.54
C ALA A 53 -5.50 -2.03 -5.78
N ILE A 54 -5.12 -1.57 -6.98
CA ILE A 54 -5.10 -0.14 -7.35
C ILE A 54 -6.38 0.21 -8.09
N LEU A 55 -7.20 1.06 -7.49
CA LEU A 55 -8.49 1.45 -8.04
C LEU A 55 -8.39 2.68 -8.95
N ALA A 56 -9.11 2.62 -10.06
CA ALA A 56 -9.19 3.69 -11.05
C ALA A 56 -7.81 4.30 -11.37
N PRO A 57 -6.79 3.50 -11.76
CA PRO A 57 -5.51 4.03 -12.23
C PRO A 57 -5.72 5.02 -13.38
N LYS A 58 -4.75 5.89 -13.61
CA LYS A 58 -4.84 6.89 -14.68
C LYS A 58 -4.93 6.21 -16.05
N GLU A 59 -4.32 5.05 -16.19
CA GLU A 59 -4.36 4.24 -17.38
C GLU A 59 -5.77 3.69 -17.64
N LYS A 60 -6.20 3.77 -18.91
CA LYS A 60 -7.47 3.22 -19.38
C LYS A 60 -7.19 2.27 -20.54
N ARG A 61 -7.70 1.05 -20.51
CA ARG A 61 -7.76 0.20 -21.73
C ARG A 61 -9.10 0.45 -22.39
N LYS A 62 -9.09 0.85 -23.66
CA LYS A 62 -10.30 1.06 -24.47
C LYS A 62 -11.31 2.01 -23.79
N GLY A 63 -10.82 3.06 -23.14
CA GLY A 63 -11.66 4.07 -22.47
C GLY A 63 -12.24 3.66 -21.10
N ARG A 64 -12.02 2.42 -20.63
CA ARG A 64 -12.48 1.94 -19.33
C ARG A 64 -11.34 1.94 -18.29
N PRO A 65 -11.59 2.35 -17.03
CA PRO A 65 -10.63 2.16 -15.95
C PRO A 65 -10.34 0.68 -15.74
N ILE A 66 -9.07 0.29 -15.70
CA ILE A 66 -8.65 -1.09 -15.42
C ILE A 66 -8.40 -1.18 -13.92
N ILE A 67 -8.83 -2.24 -13.22
CA ILE A 67 -8.28 -2.52 -11.90
C ILE A 67 -6.84 -3.00 -12.12
N HIS A 68 -5.85 -2.20 -11.70
CA HIS A 68 -4.46 -2.62 -11.75
C HIS A 68 -4.12 -3.35 -10.45
N SER A 69 -3.53 -4.54 -10.56
CA SER A 69 -3.08 -5.33 -9.41
C SER A 69 -1.56 -5.43 -9.43
N CYS A 70 -0.91 -5.14 -8.31
CA CYS A 70 0.52 -5.31 -8.14
C CYS A 70 0.77 -6.44 -7.13
N GLN A 71 1.63 -7.39 -7.50
CA GLN A 71 1.96 -8.54 -6.66
C GLN A 71 3.39 -8.38 -6.14
N ILE A 72 3.55 -8.46 -4.83
CA ILE A 72 4.84 -8.36 -4.17
C ILE A 72 5.04 -9.59 -3.30
N SER A 73 6.10 -10.35 -3.57
CA SER A 73 6.41 -11.57 -2.82
C SER A 73 7.03 -11.26 -1.46
N ILE A 74 6.89 -12.20 -0.53
CA ILE A 74 7.58 -12.19 0.76
C ILE A 74 9.10 -12.18 0.54
N HIS A 75 9.81 -11.44 1.38
CA HIS A 75 11.26 -11.41 1.39
C HIS A 75 11.79 -12.21 2.58
N ILE A 76 12.92 -12.90 2.40
CA ILE A 76 13.54 -13.74 3.45
C ILE A 76 14.00 -12.90 4.64
N ASP A 77 14.56 -11.72 4.36
CA ASP A 77 14.90 -10.74 5.39
C ASP A 77 13.64 -9.97 5.77
N GLN A 78 13.20 -10.19 7.00
CA GLN A 78 12.03 -9.57 7.62
C GLN A 78 12.10 -8.04 7.61
N THR A 79 13.31 -7.48 7.69
CA THR A 79 13.56 -6.04 7.64
C THR A 79 13.17 -5.43 6.31
N LEU A 80 13.39 -6.17 5.23
CA LEU A 80 13.08 -5.80 3.85
C LEU A 80 11.73 -6.37 3.38
N CYS A 81 11.01 -7.06 4.26
CA CYS A 81 9.82 -7.81 3.88
C CYS A 81 8.58 -6.90 3.81
N PRO A 82 8.02 -6.68 2.60
CA PRO A 82 6.83 -5.84 2.42
C PRO A 82 5.59 -6.52 3.01
N VAL A 83 5.48 -7.85 2.91
CA VAL A 83 4.37 -8.62 3.47
C VAL A 83 4.32 -8.50 4.99
N TYR A 84 5.47 -8.67 5.65
CA TYR A 84 5.58 -8.50 7.10
C TYR A 84 5.27 -7.05 7.51
N THR A 85 5.83 -6.08 6.78
CA THR A 85 5.62 -4.66 7.05
C THR A 85 4.16 -4.24 6.88
N ASP A 86 3.47 -4.72 5.84
CA ASP A 86 2.04 -4.49 5.64
C ASP A 86 1.20 -5.06 6.79
N GLY A 87 1.52 -6.28 7.27
CA GLY A 87 0.85 -6.89 8.41
C GLY A 87 0.96 -6.04 9.68
N VAL A 88 2.17 -5.62 10.03
CA VAL A 88 2.42 -4.75 11.20
C VAL A 88 1.73 -3.38 11.02
N TYR A 89 1.77 -2.82 9.81
CA TYR A 89 1.13 -1.55 9.48
C TYR A 89 -0.39 -1.62 9.67
N LYS A 90 -1.04 -2.66 9.17
CA LYS A 90 -2.49 -2.86 9.31
C LYS A 90 -2.90 -3.05 10.77
N GLN A 91 -2.10 -3.81 11.52
CA GLN A 91 -2.35 -4.03 12.94
C GLN A 91 -2.22 -2.75 13.75
N ARG A 92 -1.34 -1.80 13.38
CA ARG A 92 -1.09 -0.60 14.18
C ARG A 92 -1.86 0.63 13.72
N ILE A 93 -1.95 0.84 12.40
CA ILE A 93 -2.40 2.12 11.80
C ILE A 93 -3.68 1.92 10.99
N ALA A 94 -3.73 0.93 10.09
CA ALA A 94 -4.89 0.71 9.22
C ALA A 94 -5.95 -0.23 9.83
N GLN A 95 -6.16 -0.16 11.15
CA GLN A 95 -7.21 -0.94 11.84
C GLN A 95 -8.61 -0.49 11.42
N THR A 96 -8.79 0.80 11.16
CA THR A 96 -10.07 1.38 10.74
C THR A 96 -10.06 1.67 9.23
N PRO A 97 -11.21 1.51 8.55
CA PRO A 97 -11.36 1.99 7.19
C PRO A 97 -11.18 3.51 7.12
N CYS A 98 -10.41 4.02 6.16
CA CYS A 98 -10.42 5.43 5.79
C CYS A 98 -10.84 5.55 4.31
N PRO A 99 -12.18 5.55 4.08
CA PRO A 99 -12.75 5.77 2.78
C PRO A 99 -12.56 7.23 2.38
N THR A 100 -12.07 7.44 1.17
CA THR A 100 -11.93 8.78 0.60
C THR A 100 -12.45 8.78 -0.82
N PRO A 101 -13.12 9.85 -1.27
CA PRO A 101 -13.52 9.98 -2.65
C PRO A 101 -12.29 10.08 -3.55
N HIS A 102 -12.35 9.44 -4.71
CA HIS A 102 -11.31 9.58 -5.72
C HIS A 102 -11.32 10.99 -6.31
N LEU A 103 -10.14 11.61 -6.40
CA LEU A 103 -9.96 13.04 -6.78
C LEU A 103 -10.67 13.47 -8.07
N LYS A 104 -10.78 12.57 -9.06
CA LYS A 104 -11.43 12.86 -10.36
C LYS A 104 -12.82 12.27 -10.53
N ASN A 105 -13.24 11.40 -9.61
CA ASN A 105 -14.54 10.73 -9.70
C ASN A 105 -15.01 10.39 -8.29
N CYS A 106 -15.78 11.28 -7.69
CA CYS A 106 -16.26 11.14 -6.32
C CYS A 106 -17.18 9.93 -6.11
N SER A 107 -17.70 9.34 -7.19
CA SER A 107 -18.49 8.09 -7.13
C SER A 107 -17.63 6.87 -6.77
N ILE A 108 -16.31 6.97 -6.90
CA ILE A 108 -15.37 5.90 -6.54
C ILE A 108 -14.82 6.21 -5.16
N ILE A 109 -15.11 5.33 -4.21
CA ILE A 109 -14.55 5.37 -2.86
C ILE A 109 -13.34 4.45 -2.78
N VAL A 110 -12.21 4.99 -2.33
CA VAL A 110 -10.98 4.24 -2.07
C VAL A 110 -10.76 4.19 -0.57
N ASN A 111 -10.82 3.00 0.02
CA ASN A 111 -10.31 2.77 1.37
C ASN A 111 -8.79 2.77 1.27
N ARG A 112 -8.13 3.91 1.49
CA ARG A 112 -6.68 4.03 1.22
C ARG A 112 -5.89 3.03 2.08
N LEU A 113 -4.79 2.48 1.59
CA LEU A 113 -3.92 1.69 2.48
C LEU A 113 -3.15 2.62 3.41
N LEU A 114 -2.36 3.53 2.84
CA LEU A 114 -1.55 4.46 3.62
C LEU A 114 -2.39 5.61 4.17
N ARG A 115 -2.35 5.76 5.50
CA ARG A 115 -2.83 6.90 6.28
C ARG A 115 -1.69 7.90 6.42
N TRP A 116 -1.92 9.11 5.94
CA TRP A 116 -1.03 10.24 6.21
C TRP A 116 -1.73 11.07 7.27
N ASP A 117 -1.09 11.26 8.41
CA ASP A 117 -1.55 12.24 9.38
C ASP A 117 -1.47 13.62 8.72
N ASN A 118 -2.58 14.37 8.77
CA ASN A 118 -2.60 15.79 8.42
C ASN A 118 -2.06 16.61 9.59
#